data_AF-A0A7J9Y7P1-F1
#
_entry.id   AF-A0A7J9Y7P1-F1
#
_cell.length_a   1.000
_cell.length_b   1.000
_cell.length_c   1.000
_cell.angle_alpha   90.00
_cell.angle_beta   90.00
_cell.angle_gamma   90.00
#
_symmetry.space_group_name_H-M   'P 1'
#
loop_
_entity.id
_entity.type
_entity.pdbx_description
1 polymer ?
#
loop_
_entity_poly.entity_id
_entity_poly.type
_entity_poly.pdbx_seq_one_letter_code
_entity_poly.pdbx_strand_id
1 'polypeptide(L)' 'MAAPRKYPDELRERAVRLWRESEPKPVIRRLAEQLNVHPEALRNWIRQDEADRGERADRPTTDMVEENRRLK' A
#
# COMPACT_ATOMS: atom_id res chain seq x y z
N MET A 1 -21.88 -1.32 -0.02
CA MET A 1 -21.17 -0.89 1.20
C MET A 1 -19.75 -1.43 1.13
N ALA A 2 -18.73 -0.56 1.20
CA ALA A 2 -17.34 -1.01 1.25
C ALA A 2 -17.18 -1.89 2.50
N ALA A 3 -16.67 -3.11 2.30
CA ALA A 3 -16.41 -4.01 3.42
C ALA A 3 -15.50 -3.31 4.43
N PRO A 4 -15.74 -3.45 5.75
CA PRO A 4 -14.88 -2.85 6.76
C PRO A 4 -13.45 -3.37 6.57
N ARG A 5 -12.56 -2.49 6.11
CA ARG A 5 -11.15 -2.83 5.91
C ARG A 5 -10.52 -2.94 7.29
N LYS A 6 -9.71 -3.98 7.50
CA LYS A 6 -8.96 -4.23 8.75
C LYS A 6 -8.03 -3.05 9.11
N TYR A 7 -7.59 -2.29 8.11
CA TYR A 7 -6.80 -1.08 8.25
C TYR A 7 -7.48 0.05 7.49
N PRO A 8 -7.64 1.25 8.10
CA PRO A 8 -8.19 2.40 7.41
C PRO A 8 -7.24 2.87 6.30
N ASP A 9 -7.79 3.46 5.24
CA ASP A 9 -7.01 3.90 4.07
C ASP A 9 -6.02 5.03 4.44
N GLU A 10 -6.40 5.90 5.39
CA GLU A 10 -5.51 6.92 5.96
C GLU A 10 -4.23 6.33 6.57
N LEU A 11 -4.34 5.19 7.26
CA LEU A 11 -3.18 4.49 7.84
C LEU A 11 -2.28 3.95 6.74
N ARG A 12 -2.88 3.38 5.68
CA ARG A 12 -2.15 2.88 4.52
C ARG A 12 -1.37 4.00 3.84
N GLU A 13 -2.03 5.12 3.52
CA GLU A 13 -1.39 6.26 2.84
C GLU A 13 -0.26 6.84 3.69
N ARG A 14 -0.49 7.03 4.99
CA ARG A 14 0.53 7.50 5.92
C ARG A 14 1.72 6.55 6.01
N ALA A 15 1.48 5.24 6.06
CA ALA A 15 2.54 4.25 6.16
C ALA A 15 3.43 4.23 4.90
N VAL A 16 2.82 4.32 3.72
CA VAL A 16 3.53 4.36 2.44
C VAL A 16 4.32 5.67 2.29
N ARG A 17 3.69 6.81 2.64
CA ARG A 17 4.34 8.11 2.63
C ARG A 17 5.56 8.14 3.55
N LEU A 18 5.40 7.65 4.78
CA LEU A 18 6.49 7.57 5.77
C LEU A 18 7.65 6.70 5.27
N TRP A 19 7.35 5.58 4.60
CA TRP A 19 8.40 4.74 4.00
C TRP A 19 9.16 5.46 2.88
N ARG A 20 8.47 6.24 2.04
CA ARG A 20 9.11 6.99 0.93
C ARG A 20 9.93 8.19 1.39
N GLU A 21 9.45 8.92 2.38
CA GLU A 21 10.12 10.11 2.91
C GLU A 21 11.33 9.77 3.80
N SER A 22 11.47 8.50 4.21
CA SER A 22 12.57 8.05 5.05
C SER A 22 13.84 7.74 4.24
N GLU A 23 14.96 8.37 4.61
CA GLU A 23 16.29 8.08 4.07
C GLU A 23 17.29 7.86 5.23
N PRO A 24 17.94 6.68 5.36
CA PRO A 24 17.83 5.51 4.49
C PRO A 24 16.46 4.82 4.59
N LYS A 25 16.04 4.16 3.51
CA LYS A 25 14.79 3.38 3.49
C LYS A 25 14.71 2.39 4.66
N PRO A 26 13.66 2.44 5.50
CA PRO A 26 13.56 1.60 6.68
C PRO A 26 13.22 0.16 6.29
N VAL A 27 13.63 -0.78 7.15
CA VAL A 27 13.23 -2.18 7.02
C VAL A 27 11.73 -2.29 7.21
N ILE A 28 11.02 -2.79 6.18
CA ILE A 28 9.54 -2.88 6.13
C ILE A 28 8.98 -3.54 7.40
N ARG A 29 9.62 -4.62 7.88
CA ARG A 29 9.20 -5.30 9.11
C ARG A 29 9.19 -4.38 10.33
N ARG A 30 10.27 -3.61 10.53
CA ARG A 30 10.40 -2.69 11.67
C ARG A 30 9.37 -1.57 11.60
N LEU A 31 9.16 -1.01 10.40
CA LEU A 31 8.15 0.03 10.19
C LEU A 31 6.73 -0.49 10.42
N ALA A 32 6.44 -1.72 9.95
CA ALA A 32 5.16 -2.36 10.16
C ALA A 32 4.89 -2.63 11.66
N GLU A 33 5.89 -3.11 12.40
CA GLU A 33 5.81 -3.29 13.85
C GLU A 33 5.53 -1.95 14.58
N GLN A 34 6.18 -0.85 14.18
CA GLN A 34 5.94 0.48 14.75
C GLN A 34 4.52 1.00 14.49
N LEU A 35 3.95 0.68 13.32
CA LEU A 35 2.60 1.08 12.92
C LEU A 35 1.53 0.09 13.39
N ASN A 36 1.92 -1.00 14.06
CA ASN A 36 1.06 -2.12 14.43
C ASN A 36 0.28 -2.71 13.23
N VAL A 37 0.95 -2.81 12.08
CA VAL A 37 0.44 -3.36 10.82
C VAL A 37 1.19 -4.64 10.49
N HIS A 38 0.53 -5.57 9.81
CA HIS A 38 1.20 -6.77 9.31
C HIS A 38 2.28 -6.41 8.26
N PRO A 39 3.53 -6.91 8.36
CA PRO A 39 4.61 -6.57 7.43
C PRO A 39 4.27 -6.79 5.96
N GLU A 40 3.59 -7.89 5.66
CA GLU A 40 3.19 -8.19 4.28
C GLU A 40 2.07 -7.28 3.76
N ALA A 41 1.24 -6.70 4.64
CA ALA A 41 0.27 -5.69 4.24
C ALA A 41 0.98 -4.39 3.84
N LEU A 42 1.93 -3.94 4.66
CA LEU A 42 2.74 -2.75 4.35
C LEU A 42 3.54 -2.92 3.05
N ARG A 43 4.13 -4.11 2.83
CA ARG A 43 4.81 -4.43 1.58
C ARG A 43 3.87 -4.32 0.39
N ASN A 44 2.67 -4.87 0.49
CA ASN A 44 1.69 -4.79 -0.59
C ASN A 44 1.27 -3.34 -0.89
N TRP A 45 1.11 -2.50 0.13
CA TRP A 45 0.79 -1.08 -0.08
C TRP A 45 1.90 -0.31 -0.77
N ILE A 46 3.16 -0.53 -0.37
CA ILE A 46 4.32 0.09 -1.04
C ILE A 46 4.36 -0.33 -2.51
N ARG A 47 4.23 -1.63 -2.78
CA ARG A 47 4.21 -2.14 -4.17
C ARG A 47 3.06 -1.58 -4.99
N GLN A 48 1.90 -1.40 -4.38
CA GLN A 48 0.74 -0.83 -5.04
C GLN A 48 0.97 0.64 -5.36
N ASP A 49 1.49 1.42 -4.42
CA ASP A 49 1.79 2.84 -4.66
C ASP A 49 2.94 3.04 -5.68
N GLU A 50 3.90 2.12 -5.78
CA GLU A 50 4.89 2.09 -6.88
C GLU A 50 4.21 1.85 -8.24
N ALA A 51 3.24 0.92 -8.31
CA ALA A 51 2.47 0.67 -9.54
C ALA A 51 1.54 1.85 -9.88
N ASP A 52 0.90 2.45 -8.89
CA ASP A 52 0.01 3.59 -9.04
C ASP A 52 0.75 4.85 -9.56
N ARG A 53 2.04 4.96 -9.25
CA ARG A 53 2.94 6.01 -9.77
C ARG A 53 3.56 5.68 -11.13
N GLY A 54 3.30 4.49 -11.69
CA GLY A 54 3.90 4.04 -12.94
C GLY A 54 5.36 3.60 -12.82
N GLU A 55 5.88 3.41 -11.60
CA GLU A 55 7.23 2.90 -11.34
C GLU A 55 7.32 1.37 -11.57
N ARG A 56 6.17 0.70 -11.70
CA ARG A 56 6.04 -0.72 -12.00
C ARG A 56 4.96 -1.01 -13.04
N ALA A 57 5.29 -1.87 -14.00
CA ALA A 57 4.37 -2.34 -15.05
C ALA A 57 3.90 -3.80 -14.82
N ASP A 58 4.43 -4.50 -13.82
CA ASP A 58 4.14 -5.90 -13.50
C ASP A 58 2.89 -6.08 -12.62
N ARG A 59 2.28 -5.00 -12.13
CA ARG A 59 1.08 -5.04 -11.29
C ARG A 59 0.06 -4.00 -11.75
N PRO A 60 -1.24 -4.34 -11.84
CA PRO A 60 -2.28 -3.36 -12.12
C PRO A 60 -2.39 -2.33 -10.99
N THR A 61 -2.56 -1.07 -11.37
CA THR A 61 -2.85 0.07 -10.50
C THR A 61 -4.12 -0.16 -9.68
N THR A 62 -4.27 0.52 -8.55
CA THR A 62 -5.45 0.42 -7.66
C THR A 62 -6.71 0.73 -8.48
N ASP A 63 -6.66 1.76 -9.32
CA ASP A 63 -7.71 2.13 -10.27
C ASP A 63 -8.04 1.00 -11.26
N MET A 64 -7.03 0.33 -11.82
CA MET A 64 -7.23 -0.79 -12.75
C MET A 64 -7.88 -2.01 -12.06
N VAL A 65 -7.59 -2.23 -10.77
CA VAL A 65 -8.19 -3.31 -9.97
C VAL A 65 -9.64 -2.96 -9.60
N GLU A 66 -9.94 -1.71 -9.25
CA GLU A 66 -11.30 -1.26 -8.98
C GLU A 66 -12.17 -1.27 -10.24
N GLU A 67 -11.61 -0.89 -11.39
CA GLU A 67 -12.30 -0.96 -12.69
C GLU A 67 -12.60 -2.41 -13.09
N ASN A 68 -11.63 -3.32 -12.93
CA ASN A 68 -11.86 -4.77 -13.13
C ASN A 68 -12.99 -5.31 -12.25
N ARG A 69 -13.13 -4.80 -11.02
CA ARG A 69 -14.17 -5.23 -10.09
C ARG A 69 -15.54 -4.66 -10.44
N ARG A 70 -15.59 -3.50 -11.10
CA ARG A 70 -16.84 -2.85 -11.58
C ARG A 70 -17.39 -3.48 -12.85
N LEU A 71 -16.52 -4.04 -13.69
CA LEU A 71 -16.86 -4.65 -14.97
C LEU A 71 -17.32 -6.12 -14.86
N LYS A 72 -17.49 -6.65 -13.64
CA LYS A 72 -17.83 -8.05 -13.35
C LYS A 72 -19.14 -8.13 -12.57
#